data_AF-A0A1F8SCL7-F1
#
_entry.id   AF-A0A1F8SCL7-F1
#
_cell.length_a   1.000
_cell.length_b   1.000
_cell.length_c   1.000
_cell.angle_alpha   90.00
_cell.angle_beta   90.00
_cell.angle_gamma   90.00
#
_symmetry.space_group_name_H-M   'P 1'
#
loop_
_entity.id
_entity.type
_entity.pdbx_description
1 polymer ?
#
loop_
_entity_poly.entity_id
_entity_poly.type
_entity_poly.pdbx_seq_one_letter_code
_entity_poly.pdbx_strand_id
1 'polypeptide(L)'
;MMIGAMTEHVAFQVQLTTSQHRRLKELAATRGASMGSLIRESVTEYLNDLPVEDDPAFGIIGLIDDSGDKPHGSVAIHHDEYLADALEAEFPRRNG
;
A
#
# COMPACT_ATOMS: atom_id res chain seq x y z
N MET A 1 18.99 -7.34 14.11
CA MET A 1 17.77 -6.88 14.81
C MET A 1 16.79 -6.49 13.72
N MET A 2 15.75 -7.30 13.46
CA MET A 2 14.77 -6.98 12.42
C MET A 2 13.71 -6.06 13.01
N ILE A 3 13.63 -4.83 12.50
CA ILE A 3 12.56 -3.89 12.83
C ILE A 3 11.29 -4.44 12.18
N GLY A 4 10.45 -5.13 12.96
CA GLY A 4 9.12 -5.49 12.53
C GLY A 4 8.37 -4.21 12.19
N ALA A 5 7.81 -4.14 10.98
CA ALA A 5 7.01 -3.00 10.53
C ALA A 5 5.91 -2.73 11.58
N MET A 6 6.04 -1.61 12.30
CA MET A 6 5.02 -1.12 13.22
C MET A 6 3.83 -0.69 12.35
N THR A 7 2.80 -1.52 12.24
CA THR A 7 1.58 -1.13 11.51
C THR A 7 0.92 0.01 12.27
N GLU A 8 0.99 1.21 11.71
CA GLU A 8 0.32 2.37 12.29
C GLU A 8 -1.20 2.22 12.14
N HIS A 9 -1.91 2.39 13.24
CA HIS A 9 -3.37 2.35 13.27
C HIS A 9 -3.92 3.72 13.63
N VAL A 10 -4.87 4.21 12.83
CA VAL A 10 -5.58 5.46 13.10
C VAL A 10 -6.91 5.15 13.80
N ALA A 11 -7.17 5.83 14.92
CA ALA A 11 -8.45 5.71 15.61
C ALA A 11 -9.54 6.43 14.80
N PHE A 12 -10.62 5.73 14.50
CA PHE A 12 -11.74 6.24 13.71
C PHE A 12 -13.07 5.74 14.29
N GLN A 13 -14.06 6.62 14.37
CA GLN A 13 -15.38 6.31 14.89
C GLN A 13 -16.35 6.05 13.74
N VAL A 14 -16.94 4.85 13.71
CA VAL A 14 -17.99 4.47 12.76
C VAL A 14 -19.32 4.38 13.48
N GLN A 15 -20.38 4.93 12.87
CA GLN A 15 -21.74 4.66 13.29
C GLN A 15 -22.29 3.45 12.54
N LEU A 16 -22.74 2.45 13.29
CA LEU A 16 -23.41 1.26 12.75
C LEU A 16 -24.88 1.31 13.14
N THR A 17 -25.73 0.79 12.26
CA THR A 17 -27.12 0.53 12.65
C THR A 17 -27.17 -0.56 13.73
N THR A 18 -28.23 -0.58 14.53
CA THR A 18 -28.42 -1.58 15.58
C THR A 18 -28.36 -3.02 15.05
N SER A 19 -28.88 -3.25 13.83
CA SER A 19 -28.85 -4.56 13.19
C SER A 19 -27.45 -4.98 12.76
N GLN A 20 -26.65 -4.06 12.20
CA GLN A 20 -25.25 -4.30 11.85
C GLN A 20 -24.40 -4.60 13.09
N HIS A 21 -24.54 -3.80 14.15
CA HIS A 21 -23.82 -4.03 15.40
C HIS A 21 -24.14 -5.39 16.01
N ARG A 22 -25.43 -5.78 16.04
CA ARG A 22 -25.83 -7.10 16.55
C ARG A 22 -25.22 -8.25 15.73
N ARG A 23 -25.32 -8.19 14.40
CA ARG A 23 -24.75 -9.22 13.51
C ARG A 23 -23.23 -9.32 13.66
N LEU A 24 -22.54 -8.17 13.75
CA LEU A 24 -21.10 -8.12 13.91
C LEU A 24 -20.67 -8.73 15.25
N LYS A 25 -21.42 -8.47 16.33
CA LYS A 25 -21.18 -9.05 17.65
C LYS A 25 -21.37 -10.57 17.65
N GLU A 26 -22.44 -11.07 17.03
CA GLU A 26 -22.70 -12.51 16.88
C GLU A 26 -21.58 -13.19 16.07
N LEU A 27 -21.15 -12.57 14.98
CA LEU A 27 -20.05 -13.07 14.15
C LEU A 27 -18.70 -13.09 14.90
N ALA A 28 -18.40 -12.02 15.64
CA ALA A 28 -17.21 -11.91 16.48
C ALA A 28 -17.15 -13.03 17.52
N ALA A 29 -18.26 -13.28 18.21
CA ALA A 29 -18.36 -14.36 19.19
C ALA A 29 -18.16 -15.74 18.55
N THR A 30 -18.76 -15.96 17.37
CA THR A 30 -18.66 -17.23 16.64
C THR A 30 -17.23 -17.50 16.17
N ARG A 31 -16.50 -16.47 15.71
CA ARG A 31 -15.13 -16.58 15.20
C ARG A 31 -14.05 -16.47 16.28
N GLY A 32 -14.41 -16.16 17.53
CA GLY A 32 -13.43 -15.91 18.60
C GLY A 32 -12.56 -14.67 18.33
N ALA A 33 -13.07 -13.70 17.57
CA ALA A 33 -12.35 -12.50 17.16
C ALA A 33 -12.97 -11.23 17.77
N SER A 34 -12.23 -10.13 17.78
CA SER A 34 -12.80 -8.83 18.15
C SER A 34 -13.56 -8.21 16.97
N MET A 35 -14.62 -7.44 17.26
CA MET A 35 -15.37 -6.70 16.23
C MET A 35 -14.46 -5.79 15.39
N GLY A 36 -13.48 -5.14 16.01
CA GLY A 36 -12.50 -4.32 15.29
C GLY A 36 -11.62 -5.13 14.34
N SER A 37 -11.32 -6.39 14.65
CA SER A 37 -10.56 -7.26 13.73
C SER A 37 -11.40 -7.62 12.51
N LEU A 38 -12.67 -7.95 12.71
CA LEU A 38 -13.61 -8.22 11.60
C LEU A 38 -13.82 -6.99 10.73
N ILE A 39 -13.98 -5.80 11.32
CA ILE A 39 -14.10 -4.56 10.55
C ILE A 39 -12.84 -4.33 9.70
N ARG A 40 -11.65 -4.51 10.28
CA ARG A 40 -10.40 -4.36 9.52
C ARG A 40 -10.27 -5.39 8.41
N GLU A 41 -10.55 -6.66 8.68
CA GLU A 41 -10.56 -7.74 7.68
C GLU A 41 -11.49 -7.40 6.52
N SER A 42 -12.74 -7.06 6.81
CA SER A 42 -13.73 -6.71 5.79
C SER A 42 -13.37 -5.45 5.01
N VAL A 43 -12.78 -4.44 5.64
CA VAL A 43 -12.31 -3.23 4.94
C VAL A 43 -11.14 -3.57 4.01
N THR A 44 -10.18 -4.38 4.47
CA THR A 44 -9.05 -4.83 3.64
C THR A 44 -9.55 -5.60 2.42
N GLU A 45 -10.45 -6.57 2.61
CA GLU A 45 -11.05 -7.34 1.51
C GLU A 45 -11.78 -6.43 0.53
N TYR A 46 -12.65 -5.55 1.04
CA TYR A 46 -13.41 -4.61 0.22
C TYR A 46 -12.51 -3.70 -0.62
N LEU A 47 -11.41 -3.19 -0.04
CA LEU A 47 -10.48 -2.31 -0.75
C LEU A 47 -9.62 -3.08 -1.77
N ASN A 48 -9.25 -4.32 -1.51
CA ASN A 48 -8.49 -5.15 -2.44
C ASN A 48 -9.34 -5.60 -3.65
N ASP A 49 -10.66 -5.73 -3.46
CA ASP A 49 -11.60 -6.13 -4.51
C ASP A 49 -12.13 -4.93 -5.33
N LEU A 50 -11.65 -3.70 -5.09
CA LEU A 50 -12.02 -2.55 -5.90
C LEU A 50 -11.48 -2.72 -7.34
N PRO A 51 -12.32 -2.52 -8.37
CA PRO A 51 -11.85 -2.44 -9.75
C PRO A 51 -10.80 -1.35 -9.88
N VAL A 52 -9.79 -1.60 -10.70
CA VAL A 52 -8.66 -0.68 -10.99
C VAL A 52 -9.11 0.75 -11.35
N GLU A 53 -10.30 0.88 -11.94
CA GLU A 53 -10.92 2.16 -12.34
C GLU A 53 -11.32 3.05 -11.14
N ASP A 54 -11.52 2.47 -9.96
CA ASP A 54 -11.88 3.16 -8.71
C ASP A 54 -10.70 3.21 -7.70
N ASP A 55 -9.50 2.76 -8.09
CA ASP A 55 -8.31 2.76 -7.23
C ASP A 55 -7.77 4.21 -7.09
N PRO A 56 -7.71 4.78 -5.86
CA PRO A 56 -7.14 6.10 -5.62
C PRO A 56 -5.68 6.27 -6.10
N ALA A 57 -4.91 5.17 -6.14
CA ALA A 57 -3.54 5.15 -6.64
C ALA A 57 -3.46 5.14 -8.17
N PHE A 58 -4.56 4.83 -8.87
CA PHE A 58 -4.60 4.87 -10.33
C PHE A 58 -4.34 6.28 -10.87
N GLY A 59 -4.79 7.31 -10.14
CA GLY A 59 -4.51 8.70 -10.46
C GLY A 59 -3.05 9.12 -10.34
N ILE A 60 -2.16 8.25 -9.82
CA ILE A 60 -0.71 8.52 -9.66
C ILE A 60 0.09 7.87 -10.81
N ILE A 61 -0.49 6.89 -11.53
CA ILE A 61 0.18 6.24 -12.66
C ILE A 61 0.37 7.26 -13.79
N GLY A 62 1.63 7.54 -14.15
CA GLY A 62 2.00 8.47 -15.22
C GLY A 62 2.18 9.94 -14.78
N LEU A 63 2.15 10.24 -13.48
CA LEU A 63 2.42 11.61 -12.99
C LEU A 63 3.90 12.03 -13.11
N ILE A 64 4.79 11.06 -13.24
CA ILE A 64 6.24 11.28 -13.35
C ILE A 64 6.63 10.85 -14.76
N ASP A 65 7.01 11.84 -15.56
CA ASP A 65 7.58 11.64 -16.88
C ASP A 65 9.11 11.52 -16.78
N ASP A 66 9.70 10.70 -17.63
CA ASP A 66 11.15 10.46 -17.71
C ASP A 66 11.87 11.59 -18.46
N SER A 67 11.50 12.84 -18.15
CA SER A 67 12.05 14.05 -18.78
C SER A 67 13.34 14.55 -18.09
N GLY A 68 14.05 13.68 -17.37
CA GLY A 68 15.30 14.02 -16.68
C GLY A 68 16.50 14.19 -17.62
N ASP A 69 17.65 14.61 -17.07
CA ASP A 69 18.89 14.84 -17.85
C ASP A 69 19.42 13.58 -18.58
N LYS A 70 18.99 12.40 -18.13
CA LYS A 70 19.20 11.12 -18.82
C LYS A 70 17.86 10.40 -18.99
N PRO A 71 17.15 10.64 -20.10
CA PRO A 71 15.95 9.87 -20.41
C PRO A 71 16.38 8.48 -20.90
N HIS A 72 15.97 7.42 -20.18
CA HIS A 72 16.16 6.03 -20.65
C HIS A 72 14.86 5.44 -21.22
N GLY A 73 13.77 6.22 -21.29
CA GLY A 73 12.49 5.80 -21.84
C GLY A 73 11.61 5.16 -20.76
N SER A 74 10.90 4.08 -21.10
CA SER A 74 10.01 3.43 -20.13
C SER A 74 10.83 2.89 -18.95
N VAL A 75 10.74 3.57 -17.80
CA VAL A 75 11.39 3.20 -16.54
C VAL A 75 11.10 1.75 -16.15
N ALA A 76 9.94 1.22 -16.54
CA ALA A 76 9.56 -0.17 -16.30
C ALA A 76 10.38 -1.18 -17.13
N ILE A 77 10.83 -0.80 -18.33
CA ILE A 77 11.61 -1.67 -19.23
C ILE A 77 13.10 -1.62 -18.87
N HIS A 78 13.59 -0.44 -18.50
CA HIS A 78 15.02 -0.17 -18.26
C HIS A 78 15.37 -0.01 -16.78
N HIS A 79 14.56 -0.56 -15.88
CA HIS A 79 14.70 -0.40 -14.43
C HIS A 79 16.13 -0.69 -13.91
N ASP A 80 16.77 -1.74 -14.43
CA ASP A 80 18.13 -2.13 -14.04
C ASP A 80 19.19 -1.08 -14.42
N GLU A 81 18.99 -0.35 -15.52
CA GLU A 81 19.90 0.72 -15.96
C GLU A 81 19.81 1.93 -15.03
N TYR A 82 18.61 2.34 -14.61
CA TYR A 82 18.43 3.41 -13.62
C TYR A 82 19.04 3.05 -12.27
N LEU A 83 18.89 1.80 -11.84
CA LEU A 83 19.53 1.32 -10.61
C LEU A 83 21.06 1.35 -10.71
N ALA A 84 21.60 0.96 -11.86
CA ALA A 84 23.05 1.01 -12.10
C ALA A 84 23.59 2.44 -12.07
N ASP A 85 22.91 3.38 -12.74
CA ASP A 85 23.28 4.80 -12.76
C ASP A 85 23.20 5.43 -11.35
N ALA A 86 22.17 5.12 -10.58
CA ALA A 86 22.02 5.59 -9.21
C ALA A 86 23.15 5.06 -8.29
N LEU A 87 23.49 3.79 -8.43
CA LEU A 87 24.58 3.17 -7.68
C LEU A 87 25.96 3.74 -8.05
N GLU A 88 26.20 4.05 -9.32
CA GLU A 88 27.44 4.69 -9.76
C GLU A 88 27.57 6.14 -9.26
N ALA A 89 26.46 6.88 -9.22
CA ALA A 89 26.42 8.24 -8.67
C ALA A 89 26.67 8.26 -7.15
N GLU A 90 26.16 7.27 -6.41
CA GLU A 90 26.32 7.16 -4.95
C GLU A 90 27.69 6.59 -4.54
N PHE A 91 28.27 5.73 -5.38
CA PHE A 91 29.60 5.14 -5.17
C PHE A 91 30.53 5.41 -6.35
N PRO A 92 30.92 6.68 -6.59
CA PRO A 92 31.89 6.98 -7.63
C PRO A 92 33.15 6.18 -7.31
N ARG A 93 33.58 5.33 -8.26
CA ARG A 93 34.67 4.39 -8.05
C ARG A 93 35.82 5.10 -7.34
N ARG A 94 36.07 4.71 -6.09
CA ARG A 94 37.29 5.08 -5.37
C ARG A 94 38.43 4.34 -6.05
N ASN A 95 38.89 4.91 -7.17
CA ASN A 95 40.16 4.55 -7.77
C ASN A 95 41.24 4.84 -6.72
N GLY A 96 42.10 3.85 -6.49
CA GLY A 96 43.24 3.93 -5.57
C GLY A 96 44.27 4.97 -5.98
#